data_AF-A0A2T5LJD7-F1
#
_entry.id   AF-A0A2T5LJD7-F1
#
_cell.length_a   1.000
_cell.length_b   1.000
_cell.length_c   1.000
_cell.angle_alpha   90.00
_cell.angle_beta   90.00
_cell.angle_gamma   90.00
#
_symmetry.space_group_name_H-M   'P 1'
#
loop_
_entity.id
_entity.type
_entity.pdbx_description
1 polymer ?
#
loop_
_entity_poly.entity_id
_entity_poly.type
_entity_poly.pdbx_seq_one_letter_code
_entity_poly.pdbx_strand_id
1 'polypeptide(L)'
;MRPAFVAALSAGILASVVCPTSRAGVVELGRVTLDEGNVTALLETTSQYYVDAMRALIDERYRDDYRAIRWEALEDAMRDAPVARFEYRFEINGVPNVRIYHAMGGRSLGSVAKSVFEGPTRPGTPDTPTSPMSSEDEEGLFSRRLSSTDEVAADLADDRFYADFDEINVRASVVAGDESALGSFVVDGRDRALDPEFKALRAIERDLRSGTLPRGGSIYGSVSEVTCASCQYSMKRFADTYAVDLRVSQVYPALPRAAERELLASGSARVRGGQLIDAVSERPLLATDLLNGAREGQVRRSLSPRAMGRNFKGTPWARRSFQLGPIRLPRVSESSMEASPPPRPRGSKNPTTGC
;
A
#
# COMPACT_ATOMS: atom_id res chain seq x y z
N MET A 1 25.62 -41.34 -80.63
CA MET A 1 24.77 -41.10 -79.44
C MET A 1 25.55 -40.23 -78.47
N ARG A 2 25.12 -39.00 -78.23
CA ARG A 2 25.77 -38.01 -77.34
C ARG A 2 24.85 -37.75 -76.15
N PRO A 3 25.31 -37.79 -74.89
CA PRO A 3 24.50 -37.36 -73.76
C PRO A 3 24.61 -35.83 -73.59
N ALA A 4 23.45 -35.18 -73.48
CA ALA A 4 23.33 -33.76 -73.19
C ALA A 4 23.41 -33.54 -71.67
N PHE A 5 24.35 -32.72 -71.23
CA PHE A 5 24.43 -32.23 -69.86
C PHE A 5 23.45 -31.06 -69.69
N VAL A 6 22.47 -31.23 -68.80
CA VAL A 6 21.56 -30.17 -68.35
C VAL A 6 22.17 -29.57 -67.08
N ALA A 7 22.64 -28.33 -67.18
CA ALA A 7 23.09 -27.54 -66.03
C ALA A 7 21.88 -26.78 -65.46
N ALA A 8 21.43 -27.16 -64.26
CA ALA A 8 20.40 -26.44 -63.52
C ALA A 8 21.04 -25.30 -62.71
N LEU A 9 20.71 -24.06 -63.06
CA LEU A 9 21.05 -22.86 -62.29
C LEU A 9 20.14 -22.79 -61.05
N SER A 10 20.71 -23.00 -59.86
CA SER A 10 20.03 -22.75 -58.58
C SER A 10 20.21 -21.29 -58.19
N ALA A 11 19.20 -20.45 -58.43
CA ALA A 11 19.13 -19.10 -57.91
C ALA A 11 18.83 -19.15 -56.39
N GLY A 12 19.86 -18.92 -55.57
CA GLY A 12 19.72 -18.77 -54.13
C GLY A 12 19.02 -17.45 -53.80
N ILE A 13 17.75 -17.53 -53.39
CA ILE A 13 17.02 -16.40 -52.82
C ILE A 13 17.57 -16.16 -51.42
N LEU A 14 18.44 -15.15 -51.27
CA LEU A 14 18.85 -14.61 -49.98
C LEU A 14 17.65 -13.88 -49.37
N ALA A 15 16.88 -14.58 -48.54
CA ALA A 15 15.88 -13.96 -47.69
C ALA A 15 16.59 -13.12 -46.63
N SER A 16 16.58 -11.80 -46.81
CA SER A 16 17.01 -10.84 -45.81
C SER A 16 16.14 -11.01 -44.56
N VAL A 17 16.68 -11.66 -43.53
CA VAL A 17 16.06 -11.71 -42.19
C VAL A 17 16.10 -10.29 -41.64
N VAL A 18 15.00 -9.57 -41.80
CA VAL A 18 14.79 -8.29 -41.13
C VAL A 18 14.62 -8.62 -39.65
N CYS A 19 15.69 -8.50 -38.86
CA CYS A 19 15.58 -8.51 -37.41
C CYS A 19 14.72 -7.30 -37.01
N PRO A 20 13.56 -7.49 -36.35
CA PRO A 20 12.81 -6.37 -35.82
C PRO A 20 13.73 -5.62 -34.85
N THR A 21 13.95 -4.34 -35.10
CA THR A 21 14.68 -3.46 -34.18
C THR A 21 13.96 -3.50 -32.84
N SER A 22 14.62 -4.00 -31.79
CA SER A 22 14.04 -4.02 -30.45
C SER A 22 13.79 -2.58 -30.01
N ARG A 23 12.53 -2.18 -29.97
CA ARG A 23 12.12 -0.90 -29.40
C ARG A 23 12.30 -1.01 -27.89
N ALA A 24 13.11 -0.13 -27.30
CA ALA A 24 13.18 0.01 -25.85
C ALA A 24 11.80 0.48 -25.34
N GLY A 25 11.30 -0.15 -24.29
CA GLY A 25 9.99 0.19 -23.71
C GLY A 25 10.02 1.56 -23.04
N VAL A 26 8.94 2.33 -23.16
CA VAL A 26 8.80 3.64 -22.50
C VAL A 26 8.15 3.45 -21.14
N VAL A 27 8.66 4.12 -20.10
CA VAL A 27 8.01 4.19 -18.78
C VAL A 27 7.51 5.61 -18.51
N GLU A 28 6.20 5.75 -18.31
CA GLU A 28 5.55 7.00 -17.95
C GLU A 28 4.87 6.87 -16.58
N LEU A 29 5.12 7.85 -15.70
CA LEU A 29 4.54 7.90 -14.36
C LEU A 29 3.56 9.07 -14.28
N GLY A 30 2.28 8.75 -14.13
CA GLY A 30 1.20 9.71 -13.95
C GLY A 30 0.94 10.00 -12.47
N ARG A 31 0.63 11.25 -12.15
CA ARG A 31 0.23 11.68 -10.81
C ARG A 31 -1.29 11.83 -10.75
N VAL A 32 -1.91 11.13 -9.80
CA VAL A 32 -3.34 11.26 -9.47
C VAL A 32 -3.45 11.86 -8.08
N THR A 33 -3.97 13.08 -7.99
CA THR A 33 -4.19 13.76 -6.70
C THR A 33 -5.68 13.95 -6.40
N LEU A 34 -6.44 14.35 -7.41
CA LEU A 34 -7.89 14.45 -7.35
C LEU A 34 -8.51 13.16 -7.87
N ASP A 35 -9.74 12.88 -7.45
CA ASP A 35 -10.54 11.78 -7.99
C ASP A 35 -11.10 12.10 -9.37
N GLU A 36 -10.19 12.28 -10.32
CA GLU A 36 -10.51 12.52 -11.72
C GLU A 36 -10.35 11.20 -12.48
N GLY A 37 -11.48 10.54 -12.74
CA GLY A 37 -11.54 9.30 -13.52
C GLY A 37 -11.93 8.08 -12.70
N ASN A 38 -11.36 6.92 -13.03
CA ASN A 38 -11.75 5.63 -12.46
C ASN A 38 -10.65 4.94 -11.63
N VAL A 39 -9.50 5.59 -11.41
CA VAL A 39 -8.34 4.98 -10.73
C VAL A 39 -8.70 4.51 -9.32
N THR A 40 -9.38 5.34 -8.54
CA THR A 40 -9.85 5.01 -7.18
C THR A 40 -10.79 3.82 -7.19
N ALA A 41 -11.79 3.81 -8.07
CA ALA A 41 -12.74 2.70 -8.21
C ALA A 41 -12.06 1.39 -8.63
N LEU A 42 -11.09 1.44 -9.55
CA LEU A 42 -10.32 0.26 -9.98
C LEU A 42 -9.46 -0.32 -8.86
N LEU A 43 -8.84 0.54 -8.04
CA LEU A 43 -8.07 0.14 -6.87
C LEU A 43 -8.99 -0.37 -5.75
N GLU A 44 -10.17 0.22 -5.59
CA GLU A 44 -11.21 -0.23 -4.67
C GLU A 44 -11.67 -1.66 -5.02
N THR A 45 -11.95 -1.96 -6.30
CA THR A 45 -12.28 -3.32 -6.75
C THR A 45 -11.14 -4.29 -6.43
N THR A 46 -9.90 -3.86 -6.63
CA THR A 46 -8.73 -4.68 -6.29
C THR A 46 -8.67 -4.99 -4.80
N SER A 47 -8.89 -3.99 -3.94
CA SER A 47 -8.95 -4.17 -2.48
C SER A 47 -10.04 -5.17 -2.07
N GLN A 48 -11.20 -5.12 -2.72
CA GLN A 48 -12.34 -5.99 -2.40
C GLN A 48 -11.99 -7.48 -2.50
N TYR A 49 -11.28 -7.92 -3.55
CA TYR A 49 -10.85 -9.32 -3.71
C TYR A 49 -10.06 -9.84 -2.51
N TYR A 50 -9.16 -9.02 -1.97
CA TYR A 50 -8.32 -9.41 -0.84
C TYR A 50 -9.07 -9.36 0.49
N VAL A 51 -10.01 -8.42 0.63
CA VAL A 51 -10.90 -8.36 1.80
C VAL A 51 -11.81 -9.60 1.85
N ASP A 52 -12.36 -10.01 0.72
CA ASP A 52 -13.20 -11.20 0.63
C ASP A 52 -12.40 -12.49 0.86
N ALA A 53 -11.18 -12.57 0.32
CA ALA A 53 -10.27 -13.68 0.60
C ALA A 53 -9.88 -13.75 2.09
N MET A 54 -9.60 -12.62 2.73
CA MET A 54 -9.32 -12.57 4.17
C MET A 54 -10.54 -13.02 5.00
N ARG A 55 -11.75 -12.65 4.59
CA ARG A 55 -12.98 -13.10 5.23
C ARG A 55 -13.09 -14.62 5.16
N ALA A 56 -12.93 -15.20 3.97
CA ALA A 56 -12.96 -16.65 3.77
C ALA A 56 -11.90 -17.38 4.62
N LEU A 57 -10.70 -16.81 4.69
CA LEU A 57 -9.61 -17.33 5.50
C LEU A 57 -9.94 -17.35 6.99
N ILE A 58 -10.51 -16.26 7.51
CA ILE A 58 -10.91 -16.15 8.91
C ILE A 58 -12.07 -17.09 9.25
N ASP A 59 -13.04 -17.24 8.34
CA ASP A 59 -14.16 -18.16 8.52
C ASP A 59 -13.70 -19.63 8.55
N GLU A 60 -12.65 -19.99 7.80
CA GLU A 60 -12.09 -21.34 7.80
C GLU A 60 -11.17 -21.61 8.99
N ARG A 61 -10.18 -20.74 9.25
CA ARG A 61 -9.07 -21.03 10.19
C ARG A 61 -9.23 -20.41 11.57
N TYR A 62 -9.90 -19.27 11.67
CA TYR A 62 -9.96 -18.45 12.88
C TYR A 62 -11.41 -18.21 13.31
N ARG A 63 -12.27 -19.21 13.09
CA ARG A 63 -13.69 -19.14 13.40
C ARG A 63 -13.93 -18.88 14.89
N ASP A 64 -13.15 -19.55 15.73
CA ASP A 64 -13.30 -19.55 17.19
C ASP A 64 -12.30 -18.61 17.91
N ASP A 65 -11.32 -18.06 17.20
CA ASP A 65 -10.33 -17.16 17.77
C ASP A 65 -10.91 -15.76 18.00
N TYR A 66 -10.91 -15.34 19.28
CA TYR A 66 -11.74 -14.22 19.72
C TYR A 66 -11.04 -13.28 20.72
N ARG A 67 -10.40 -12.22 20.22
CA ARG A 67 -9.91 -11.08 21.03
C ARG A 67 -10.09 -9.75 20.30
N ALA A 68 -10.85 -8.82 20.88
CA ALA A 68 -11.19 -7.53 20.26
C ALA A 68 -9.96 -6.72 19.80
N ILE A 69 -8.90 -6.70 20.59
CA ILE A 69 -7.67 -5.94 20.31
C ILE A 69 -6.92 -6.49 19.07
N ARG A 70 -7.03 -7.79 18.82
CA ARG A 70 -6.44 -8.42 17.61
C ARG A 70 -7.24 -8.05 16.37
N TRP A 71 -8.54 -7.80 16.51
CA TRP A 71 -9.40 -7.47 15.40
C TRP A 71 -9.11 -6.10 14.78
N GLU A 72 -8.85 -5.10 15.61
CA GLU A 72 -8.45 -3.77 15.14
C GLU A 72 -7.15 -3.85 14.32
N ALA A 73 -6.17 -4.64 14.77
CA ALA A 73 -4.92 -4.84 14.04
C ALA A 73 -5.13 -5.51 12.67
N LEU A 74 -6.10 -6.43 12.55
CA LEU A 74 -6.49 -7.00 11.26
C LEU A 74 -7.12 -5.93 10.36
N GLU A 75 -8.08 -5.17 10.89
CA GLU A 75 -8.77 -4.12 10.13
C GLU A 75 -7.78 -3.07 9.62
N ASP A 76 -6.86 -2.62 10.49
CA ASP A 76 -5.77 -1.71 10.13
C ASP A 76 -4.87 -2.32 9.04
N ALA A 77 -4.41 -3.57 9.21
CA ALA A 77 -3.54 -4.22 8.23
C ALA A 77 -4.21 -4.32 6.84
N MET A 78 -5.50 -4.67 6.79
CA MET A 78 -6.25 -4.78 5.53
C MET A 78 -6.59 -3.41 4.92
N ARG A 79 -6.81 -2.38 5.75
CA ARG A 79 -7.06 -1.01 5.30
C ARG A 79 -5.79 -0.38 4.73
N ASP A 80 -4.66 -0.56 5.41
CA ASP A 80 -3.43 0.19 5.15
C ASP A 80 -2.51 -0.51 4.13
N ALA A 81 -2.73 -1.80 3.83
CA ALA A 81 -1.94 -2.49 2.81
C ALA A 81 -2.08 -1.80 1.43
N PRO A 82 -0.99 -1.42 0.75
CA PRO A 82 -1.11 -0.79 -0.56
C PRO A 82 -1.62 -1.79 -1.60
N VAL A 83 -2.34 -1.30 -2.61
CA VAL A 83 -2.90 -2.12 -3.68
C VAL A 83 -2.48 -1.60 -5.04
N ALA A 84 -2.36 -2.52 -6.00
CA ALA A 84 -2.07 -2.17 -7.37
C ALA A 84 -2.83 -3.02 -8.37
N ARG A 85 -3.15 -2.41 -9.51
CA ARG A 85 -3.83 -3.02 -10.65
C ARG A 85 -3.05 -2.74 -11.92
N PHE A 86 -2.72 -3.77 -12.69
CA PHE A 86 -2.00 -3.64 -13.95
C PHE A 86 -2.73 -4.34 -15.09
N GLU A 87 -3.03 -3.62 -16.16
CA GLU A 87 -3.64 -4.16 -17.37
C GLU A 87 -2.58 -4.34 -18.44
N TYR A 88 -2.27 -5.57 -18.80
CA TYR A 88 -1.44 -5.88 -19.96
C TYR A 88 -2.31 -6.02 -21.21
N ARG A 89 -2.06 -5.15 -22.19
CA ARG A 89 -2.74 -5.13 -23.49
C ARG A 89 -1.79 -5.65 -24.55
N PHE A 90 -2.25 -6.63 -25.32
CA PHE A 90 -1.43 -7.34 -26.31
C PHE A 90 -2.28 -7.83 -27.46
N GLU A 91 -1.64 -8.31 -28.53
CA GLU A 91 -2.33 -8.87 -29.69
C GLU A 91 -1.97 -10.33 -29.91
N ILE A 92 -2.98 -11.14 -30.23
CA ILE A 92 -2.80 -12.51 -30.71
C ILE A 92 -3.48 -12.59 -32.06
N ASN A 93 -2.73 -12.92 -33.12
CA ASN A 93 -3.25 -12.99 -34.49
C ASN A 93 -3.98 -11.71 -34.94
N GLY A 94 -3.49 -10.54 -34.50
CA GLY A 94 -4.08 -9.23 -34.79
C GLY A 94 -5.36 -8.91 -33.99
N VAL A 95 -5.75 -9.75 -33.05
CA VAL A 95 -6.90 -9.50 -32.15
C VAL A 95 -6.39 -8.89 -30.85
N PRO A 96 -6.89 -7.70 -30.44
CA PRO A 96 -6.51 -7.09 -29.18
C PRO A 96 -7.08 -7.89 -28.00
N ASN A 97 -6.23 -8.14 -27.01
CA ASN A 97 -6.53 -8.86 -25.79
C ASN A 97 -6.04 -8.06 -24.59
N VAL A 98 -6.65 -8.31 -23.42
CA VAL A 98 -6.26 -7.70 -22.16
C VAL A 98 -6.20 -8.75 -21.08
N ARG A 99 -5.17 -8.68 -20.25
CA ARG A 99 -5.05 -9.46 -19.02
C ARG A 99 -4.75 -8.51 -17.87
N ILE A 100 -5.39 -8.76 -16.75
CA ILE A 100 -5.52 -7.83 -15.64
C ILE A 100 -4.89 -8.49 -14.41
N TYR A 101 -3.97 -7.80 -13.77
CA TYR A 101 -3.23 -8.28 -12.62
C TYR A 101 -3.56 -7.46 -11.38
N HIS A 102 -3.93 -8.13 -10.31
CA HIS A 102 -4.36 -7.56 -9.04
C HIS A 102 -3.37 -7.91 -7.94
N ALA A 103 -2.76 -6.91 -7.31
CA ALA A 103 -1.77 -7.08 -6.26
C ALA A 103 -2.16 -6.34 -4.99
N MET A 104 -1.92 -6.99 -3.84
CA MET A 104 -1.87 -6.34 -2.53
C MET A 104 -0.45 -6.46 -1.98
N GLY A 105 0.04 -5.34 -1.45
CA GLY A 105 1.36 -5.22 -0.89
C GLY A 105 1.48 -5.92 0.45
N GLY A 106 2.71 -6.17 0.87
CA GLY A 106 3.02 -6.80 2.15
C GLY A 106 2.97 -8.33 2.08
N ARG A 107 2.81 -8.95 3.24
CA ARG A 107 2.85 -10.41 3.44
C ARG A 107 1.58 -11.08 2.93
N SER A 108 1.59 -12.42 2.83
CA SER A 108 0.41 -13.22 2.48
C SER A 108 -0.70 -13.06 3.52
N LEU A 109 -1.95 -13.29 3.13
CA LEU A 109 -3.10 -13.15 4.04
C LEU A 109 -3.00 -14.11 5.22
N GLY A 110 -2.57 -15.34 4.99
CA GLY A 110 -2.33 -16.34 6.04
C GLY A 110 -1.22 -15.91 7.00
N SER A 111 -0.14 -15.33 6.48
CA SER A 111 0.93 -14.72 7.28
C SER A 111 0.43 -13.57 8.15
N VAL A 112 -0.38 -12.66 7.58
CA VAL A 112 -0.99 -11.53 8.29
C VAL A 112 -1.95 -12.03 9.37
N ALA A 113 -2.90 -12.90 9.01
CA ALA A 113 -3.87 -13.45 9.94
C ALA A 113 -3.20 -14.21 11.08
N LYS A 114 -2.18 -15.03 10.77
CA LYS A 114 -1.39 -15.74 11.80
C LYS A 114 -0.71 -14.76 12.74
N SER A 115 -0.08 -13.71 12.22
CA SER A 115 0.56 -12.68 13.05
C SER A 115 -0.44 -11.97 13.95
N VAL A 116 -1.67 -11.77 13.49
CA VAL A 116 -2.71 -11.08 14.25
C VAL A 116 -3.34 -11.98 15.31
N PHE A 117 -3.72 -13.21 14.93
CA PHE A 117 -4.49 -14.12 15.77
C PHE A 117 -3.63 -15.03 16.65
N GLU A 118 -2.44 -15.42 16.21
CA GLU A 118 -1.52 -16.29 16.95
C GLU A 118 -0.31 -15.53 17.51
N GLY A 119 -0.10 -14.29 17.07
CA GLY A 119 1.02 -13.47 17.50
C GLY A 119 0.96 -13.07 18.98
N PRO A 120 2.10 -12.59 19.52
CA PRO A 120 2.17 -12.11 20.89
C PRO A 120 1.13 -11.01 21.13
N THR A 121 0.51 -11.01 22.31
CA THR A 121 -0.45 -9.96 22.65
C THR A 121 0.31 -8.66 22.90
N ARG A 122 -0.20 -7.53 22.40
CA ARG A 122 0.47 -6.23 22.58
C ARG A 122 0.74 -5.93 24.07
N PRO A 123 1.90 -5.33 24.41
CA PRO A 123 2.17 -4.77 25.72
C PRO A 123 1.04 -3.83 26.19
N GLY A 124 0.68 -3.87 27.47
CA GLY A 124 -0.39 -3.03 28.04
C GLY A 124 -1.82 -3.58 27.87
N THR A 125 -1.95 -4.83 27.44
CA THR A 125 -3.22 -5.58 27.50
C THR A 125 -3.37 -6.29 28.86
N PRO A 126 -4.60 -6.56 29.35
CA PRO A 126 -4.80 -7.12 30.70
C PRO A 126 -4.03 -8.41 31.01
N ASP A 127 -3.68 -9.18 29.96
CA ASP A 127 -2.99 -10.46 30.06
C ASP A 127 -1.48 -10.38 29.73
N THR A 128 -0.91 -9.20 29.47
CA THR A 128 0.56 -9.08 29.27
C THR A 128 1.27 -8.78 30.58
N PRO A 129 2.32 -9.55 30.95
CA PRO A 129 3.20 -9.18 32.04
C PRO A 129 3.77 -7.77 31.81
N THR A 130 3.71 -6.93 32.84
CA THR A 130 4.20 -5.55 32.83
C THR A 130 5.72 -5.54 32.85
N SER A 131 6.34 -5.91 31.75
CA SER A 131 7.77 -5.65 31.52
C SER A 131 7.89 -4.41 30.64
N PRO A 132 8.74 -3.43 30.99
CA PRO A 132 8.97 -2.27 30.15
C PRO A 132 9.69 -2.73 28.88
N MET A 133 8.97 -2.83 27.77
CA MET A 133 9.55 -3.06 26.46
C MET A 133 9.90 -1.72 25.82
N SER A 134 11.00 -1.68 25.08
CA SER A 134 11.42 -0.48 24.36
C SER A 134 10.55 -0.29 23.13
N SER A 135 10.43 0.94 22.62
CA SER A 135 9.64 1.24 21.40
C SER A 135 10.15 0.51 20.16
N GLU A 136 11.39 0.02 20.16
CA GLU A 136 11.98 -0.79 19.09
C GLU A 136 11.45 -2.23 19.09
N ASP A 137 10.95 -2.72 20.24
CA ASP A 137 10.42 -4.07 20.37
C ASP A 137 8.99 -4.22 19.84
N GLU A 138 8.19 -3.14 19.80
CA GLU A 138 6.82 -3.18 19.27
C GLU A 138 6.76 -3.39 17.75
N GLU A 139 7.71 -2.80 17.00
CA GLU A 139 7.88 -3.09 15.56
C GLU A 139 8.45 -4.51 15.32
N GLY A 140 9.18 -5.05 16.30
CA GLY A 140 9.76 -6.39 16.27
C GLY A 140 8.75 -7.53 16.41
N LEU A 141 7.65 -7.34 17.16
CA LEU A 141 6.64 -8.38 17.42
C LEU A 141 5.84 -8.78 16.17
N PHE A 142 5.70 -7.88 15.19
CA PHE A 142 5.09 -8.15 13.89
C PHE A 142 6.13 -8.50 12.79
N SER A 143 7.42 -8.39 13.11
CA SER A 143 8.54 -8.48 12.15
C SER A 143 9.36 -9.77 12.25
N ARG A 144 8.80 -10.89 12.75
CA ARG A 144 9.45 -12.20 12.49
C ARG A 144 9.36 -12.46 10.99
N ARG A 145 10.39 -12.02 10.26
CA ARG A 145 10.50 -12.20 8.81
C ARG A 145 10.57 -13.69 8.53
N LEU A 146 9.53 -14.17 7.86
CA LEU A 146 9.62 -15.44 7.17
C LEU A 146 10.71 -15.33 6.10
N SER A 147 11.36 -16.44 5.78
CA SER A 147 12.22 -16.46 4.60
C SER A 147 11.37 -16.16 3.37
N SER A 148 11.96 -15.61 2.31
CA SER A 148 11.21 -15.36 1.06
C SER A 148 10.51 -16.64 0.55
N THR A 149 11.14 -17.80 0.72
CA THR A 149 10.58 -19.11 0.37
C THR A 149 9.34 -19.46 1.20
N ASP A 150 9.37 -19.24 2.51
CA ASP A 150 8.23 -19.49 3.40
C ASP A 150 7.06 -18.56 3.07
N GLU A 151 7.33 -17.30 2.70
CA GLU A 151 6.30 -16.34 2.32
C GLU A 151 5.66 -16.70 0.97
N VAL A 152 6.45 -17.16 -0.02
CA VAL A 152 5.92 -17.71 -1.28
C VAL A 152 5.03 -18.93 -1.02
N ALA A 153 5.47 -19.86 -0.16
CA ALA A 153 4.69 -21.05 0.17
C ALA A 153 3.38 -20.70 0.91
N ALA A 154 3.42 -19.73 1.83
CA ALA A 154 2.23 -19.24 2.52
C ALA A 154 1.24 -18.57 1.54
N ASP A 155 1.74 -17.75 0.61
CA ASP A 155 0.93 -17.06 -0.37
C ASP A 155 0.25 -18.01 -1.38
N LEU A 156 0.95 -19.07 -1.79
CA LEU A 156 0.37 -20.17 -2.58
C LEU A 156 -0.68 -20.94 -1.78
N ALA A 157 -0.45 -21.21 -0.49
CA ALA A 157 -1.46 -21.87 0.35
C ALA A 157 -2.74 -21.02 0.54
N ASP A 158 -2.62 -19.70 0.35
CA ASP A 158 -3.74 -18.77 0.41
C ASP A 158 -4.56 -18.70 -0.90
N ASP A 159 -4.05 -19.23 -2.04
CA ASP A 159 -4.74 -19.17 -3.35
C ASP A 159 -6.19 -19.67 -3.28
N ARG A 160 -6.45 -20.70 -2.47
CA ARG A 160 -7.79 -21.29 -2.31
C ARG A 160 -8.84 -20.35 -1.70
N PHE A 161 -8.43 -19.25 -1.08
CA PHE A 161 -9.35 -18.26 -0.49
C PHE A 161 -9.78 -17.17 -1.47
N TYR A 162 -9.07 -17.05 -2.60
CA TYR A 162 -9.38 -16.07 -3.61
C TYR A 162 -10.39 -16.64 -4.59
N ALA A 163 -11.62 -16.11 -4.53
CA ALA A 163 -12.63 -16.35 -5.54
C ALA A 163 -12.45 -15.38 -6.72
N ASP A 164 -13.10 -15.68 -7.84
CA ASP A 164 -13.32 -14.74 -8.95
C ASP A 164 -12.09 -14.30 -9.77
N PHE A 165 -10.98 -15.05 -9.68
CA PHE A 165 -9.87 -14.94 -10.64
C PHE A 165 -9.99 -15.99 -11.74
N ASP A 166 -9.67 -15.58 -12.96
CA ASP A 166 -9.76 -16.38 -14.18
C ASP A 166 -8.56 -16.09 -15.12
N GLU A 167 -8.70 -16.44 -16.40
CA GLU A 167 -7.65 -16.17 -17.39
C GLU A 167 -7.46 -14.67 -17.66
N ILE A 168 -8.49 -13.85 -17.45
CA ILE A 168 -8.46 -12.41 -17.70
C ILE A 168 -8.05 -11.67 -16.43
N ASN A 169 -8.68 -11.95 -15.29
CA ASN A 169 -8.40 -11.37 -14.00
C ASN A 169 -7.51 -12.30 -13.20
N VAL A 170 -6.28 -11.87 -12.92
CA VAL A 170 -5.24 -12.68 -12.31
C VAL A 170 -4.82 -12.07 -10.98
N ARG A 171 -4.74 -12.91 -9.94
CA ARG A 171 -4.08 -12.55 -8.69
C ARG A 171 -2.56 -12.53 -8.91
N ALA A 172 -1.91 -11.43 -8.55
CA ALA A 172 -0.47 -11.33 -8.53
C ALA A 172 0.09 -11.86 -7.20
N SER A 173 0.36 -13.17 -7.16
CA SER A 173 0.96 -13.86 -6.01
C SER A 173 2.41 -13.43 -5.76
N VAL A 174 2.92 -13.71 -4.56
CA VAL A 174 4.34 -13.56 -4.23
C VAL A 174 5.14 -14.58 -5.03
N VAL A 175 6.09 -14.10 -5.83
CA VAL A 175 6.98 -14.96 -6.64
C VAL A 175 8.42 -14.74 -6.19
N ALA A 176 9.16 -15.84 -6.03
CA ALA A 176 10.60 -15.80 -5.77
C ALA A 176 11.32 -15.00 -6.85
N GLY A 177 12.33 -14.23 -6.46
CA GLY A 177 13.07 -13.34 -7.37
C GLY A 177 14.06 -14.04 -8.29
N ASP A 178 14.21 -15.37 -8.18
CA ASP A 178 15.24 -16.11 -8.89
C ASP A 178 15.00 -16.00 -10.41
N GLU A 179 16.02 -15.51 -11.12
CA GLU A 179 16.01 -15.25 -12.57
C GLU A 179 15.07 -14.13 -13.07
N SER A 180 14.46 -13.34 -12.19
CA SER A 180 13.62 -12.21 -12.59
C SER A 180 14.46 -11.02 -13.08
N ALA A 181 14.02 -10.34 -14.14
CA ALA A 181 14.56 -9.04 -14.54
C ALA A 181 14.26 -7.97 -13.48
N LEU A 182 13.25 -8.21 -12.64
CA LEU A 182 12.86 -7.41 -11.47
C LEU A 182 13.63 -7.90 -10.24
N GLY A 183 14.91 -7.55 -10.16
CA GLY A 183 15.73 -7.83 -8.98
C GLY A 183 15.06 -7.32 -7.71
N SER A 184 15.04 -8.13 -6.65
CA SER A 184 14.52 -7.68 -5.35
C SER A 184 15.48 -6.71 -4.69
N PHE A 185 14.94 -5.68 -4.05
CA PHE A 185 15.71 -4.72 -3.27
C PHE A 185 15.20 -4.69 -1.83
N VAL A 186 16.11 -4.58 -0.88
CA VAL A 186 15.76 -4.27 0.51
C VAL A 186 16.13 -2.81 0.74
N VAL A 187 15.15 -1.98 1.08
CA VAL A 187 15.33 -0.54 1.34
C VAL A 187 14.72 -0.21 2.70
N ASP A 188 15.51 0.39 3.59
CA ASP A 188 15.13 0.69 4.98
C ASP A 188 14.65 -0.55 5.74
N GLY A 189 15.33 -1.67 5.50
CA GLY A 189 14.92 -2.97 6.01
C GLY A 189 13.66 -3.52 5.35
N ARG A 190 12.83 -2.77 4.63
CA ARG A 190 11.62 -3.33 4.00
C ARG A 190 11.97 -4.14 2.76
N ASP A 191 11.41 -5.34 2.66
CA ASP A 191 11.54 -6.16 1.45
C ASP A 191 10.58 -5.63 0.38
N ARG A 192 11.14 -4.91 -0.60
CA ARG A 192 10.39 -4.30 -1.69
C ARG A 192 9.87 -5.33 -2.70
N ALA A 193 10.30 -6.59 -2.59
CA ALA A 193 9.68 -7.68 -3.36
C ALA A 193 8.19 -7.88 -3.01
N LEU A 194 7.77 -7.39 -1.84
CA LEU A 194 6.39 -7.43 -1.39
C LEU A 194 5.58 -6.19 -1.78
N ASP A 195 6.18 -5.19 -2.44
CA ASP A 195 5.43 -4.04 -2.95
C ASP A 195 4.45 -4.50 -4.04
N PRO A 196 3.21 -3.97 -4.08
CA PRO A 196 2.17 -4.50 -4.95
C PRO A 196 2.51 -4.33 -6.44
N GLU A 197 3.15 -3.24 -6.82
CA GLU A 197 3.63 -3.05 -8.19
C GLU A 197 4.66 -4.10 -8.61
N PHE A 198 5.51 -4.54 -7.68
CA PHE A 198 6.52 -5.56 -7.93
C PHE A 198 5.87 -6.93 -8.12
N LYS A 199 4.92 -7.29 -7.25
CA LYS A 199 4.15 -8.54 -7.40
C LYS A 199 3.43 -8.58 -8.75
N ALA A 200 2.74 -7.48 -9.12
CA ALA A 200 2.03 -7.40 -10.40
C ALA A 200 2.98 -7.57 -11.59
N LEU A 201 4.10 -6.84 -11.62
CA LEU A 201 5.06 -6.94 -12.72
C LEU A 201 5.77 -8.31 -12.78
N ARG A 202 6.04 -8.96 -11.63
CA ARG A 202 6.57 -10.32 -11.59
C ARG A 202 5.58 -11.36 -12.11
N ALA A 203 4.28 -11.18 -11.82
CA ALA A 203 3.24 -12.04 -12.38
C ALA A 203 3.18 -11.90 -13.91
N ILE A 204 3.22 -10.68 -14.44
CA ILE A 204 3.30 -10.41 -15.88
C ILE A 204 4.58 -11.02 -16.47
N GLU A 205 5.72 -10.82 -15.80
CA GLU A 205 7.02 -11.35 -16.23
C GLU A 205 6.98 -12.87 -16.37
N ARG A 206 6.44 -13.58 -15.37
CA ARG A 206 6.29 -15.03 -15.39
C ARG A 206 5.51 -15.49 -16.61
N ASP A 207 4.41 -14.80 -16.92
CA ASP A 207 3.55 -15.14 -18.06
C ASP A 207 4.19 -14.82 -19.42
N LEU A 208 5.02 -13.77 -19.49
CA LEU A 208 5.85 -13.46 -20.66
C LEU A 208 6.99 -14.46 -20.86
N ARG A 209 7.57 -14.97 -19.76
CA ARG A 209 8.65 -15.96 -19.79
C ARG A 209 8.14 -17.36 -20.12
N SER A 210 6.98 -17.75 -19.61
CA SER A 210 6.34 -19.03 -19.90
C SER A 210 5.77 -19.10 -21.32
N GLY A 211 5.68 -17.96 -22.03
CA GLY A 211 5.06 -17.87 -23.35
C GLY A 211 3.52 -17.88 -23.29
N THR A 212 2.93 -17.76 -22.10
CA THR A 212 1.48 -17.57 -21.93
C THR A 212 1.02 -16.25 -22.53
N LEU A 213 1.88 -15.22 -22.48
CA LEU A 213 1.65 -13.92 -23.09
C LEU A 213 2.72 -13.61 -24.16
N PRO A 214 2.34 -13.00 -25.30
CA PRO A 214 3.31 -12.48 -26.25
C PRO A 214 4.02 -11.25 -25.69
N ARG A 215 5.26 -11.01 -26.14
CA ARG A 215 6.05 -9.81 -25.81
C ARG A 215 5.62 -8.61 -26.65
N GLY A 216 6.06 -7.40 -26.28
CA GLY A 216 5.86 -6.20 -27.08
C GLY A 216 4.53 -5.46 -26.88
N GLY A 217 3.73 -5.82 -25.86
CA GLY A 217 2.47 -5.15 -25.54
C GLY A 217 2.63 -3.85 -24.76
N SER A 218 1.52 -3.33 -24.23
CA SER A 218 1.48 -2.14 -23.37
C SER A 218 0.87 -2.46 -22.02
N ILE A 219 1.36 -1.84 -20.96
CA ILE A 219 0.90 -2.02 -19.59
C ILE A 219 0.36 -0.70 -19.06
N TYR A 220 -0.84 -0.76 -18.49
CA TYR A 220 -1.48 0.35 -17.79
C TYR A 220 -1.67 -0.01 -16.33
N GLY A 221 -0.89 0.61 -15.46
CA GLY A 221 -0.87 0.39 -14.02
C GLY A 221 -1.60 1.49 -13.25
N SER A 222 -2.19 1.11 -12.13
CA SER A 222 -2.66 2.02 -11.07
C SER A 222 -2.14 1.51 -9.74
N VAL A 223 -1.60 2.39 -8.90
CA VAL A 223 -1.06 2.05 -7.58
C VAL A 223 -1.63 3.03 -6.54
N SER A 224 -2.01 2.52 -5.38
CA SER A 224 -2.60 3.33 -4.29
C SER A 224 -1.60 4.25 -3.59
N GLU A 225 -0.31 4.10 -3.87
CA GLU A 225 0.78 4.86 -3.27
C GLU A 225 1.82 5.30 -4.31
N VAL A 226 2.73 6.15 -3.87
CA VAL A 226 3.87 6.60 -4.68
C VAL A 226 4.91 5.49 -4.77
N THR A 227 5.20 5.07 -5.99
CA THR A 227 6.22 4.08 -6.33
C THR A 227 7.61 4.59 -5.95
N CYS A 228 8.35 3.81 -5.17
CA CYS A 228 9.69 4.19 -4.73
C CYS A 228 10.73 4.14 -5.86
N ALA A 229 11.90 4.78 -5.67
CA ALA A 229 12.92 4.88 -6.72
C ALA A 229 13.43 3.52 -7.23
N SER A 230 13.56 2.51 -6.36
CA SER A 230 13.95 1.16 -6.77
C SER A 230 12.88 0.46 -7.62
N CYS A 231 11.59 0.69 -7.31
CA CYS A 231 10.48 0.19 -8.13
C CYS A 231 10.48 0.86 -9.51
N GLN A 232 10.70 2.18 -9.59
CA GLN A 232 10.80 2.90 -10.86
C GLN A 232 11.98 2.41 -11.72
N TYR A 233 13.15 2.17 -11.10
CA TYR A 233 14.30 1.59 -11.79
C TYR A 233 13.98 0.20 -12.36
N SER A 234 13.28 -0.63 -11.58
CA SER A 234 12.92 -2.00 -11.97
C SER A 234 11.88 -2.01 -13.08
N MET A 235 10.89 -1.12 -13.02
CA MET A 235 9.93 -0.87 -14.08
C MET A 235 10.61 -0.54 -15.41
N LYS A 236 11.62 0.33 -15.38
CA LYS A 236 12.41 0.67 -16.58
C LYS A 236 13.15 -0.55 -17.13
N ARG A 237 13.88 -1.27 -16.27
CA ARG A 237 14.59 -2.49 -16.69
C ARG A 237 13.64 -3.53 -17.28
N PHE A 238 12.47 -3.70 -16.68
CA PHE A 238 11.43 -4.61 -17.18
C PHE A 238 10.89 -4.17 -18.55
N ALA A 239 10.56 -2.89 -18.71
CA ALA A 239 10.11 -2.31 -19.98
C ALA A 239 11.15 -2.51 -21.09
N ASP A 240 12.44 -2.27 -20.80
CA ASP A 240 13.54 -2.49 -21.73
C ASP A 240 13.72 -3.98 -22.08
N THR A 241 13.64 -4.87 -21.08
CA THR A 241 13.88 -6.31 -21.26
C THR A 241 12.79 -6.98 -22.11
N TYR A 242 11.53 -6.60 -21.91
CA TYR A 242 10.38 -7.21 -22.57
C TYR A 242 9.82 -6.38 -23.74
N ALA A 243 10.45 -5.25 -24.05
CA ALA A 243 10.02 -4.29 -25.07
C ALA A 243 8.56 -3.84 -24.89
N VAL A 244 8.15 -3.60 -23.64
CA VAL A 244 6.77 -3.21 -23.30
C VAL A 244 6.71 -1.74 -22.90
N ASP A 245 5.69 -1.04 -23.37
CA ASP A 245 5.41 0.34 -22.93
C ASP A 245 4.62 0.29 -21.62
N LEU A 246 5.05 1.01 -20.59
CA LEU A 246 4.48 0.97 -19.25
C LEU A 246 4.03 2.37 -18.81
N ARG A 247 2.76 2.50 -18.48
CA ARG A 247 2.16 3.73 -17.93
C ARG A 247 1.59 3.45 -16.57
N VAL A 248 2.04 4.15 -15.52
CA VAL A 248 1.59 3.89 -14.15
C VAL A 248 1.02 5.17 -13.53
N SER A 249 -0.26 5.13 -13.19
CA SER A 249 -0.94 6.16 -12.39
C SER A 249 -0.73 5.90 -10.90
N GLN A 250 -0.17 6.87 -10.19
CA GLN A 250 0.11 6.78 -8.76
C GLN A 250 -0.77 7.77 -7.99
N VAL A 251 -1.40 7.28 -6.93
CA VAL A 251 -2.23 8.10 -6.04
C VAL A 251 -1.33 8.84 -5.04
N TYR A 252 -1.49 10.16 -4.96
CA TYR A 252 -0.71 11.02 -4.07
C TYR A 252 -1.57 11.53 -2.90
N PRO A 253 -1.03 11.56 -1.67
CA PRO A 253 -1.78 11.94 -0.47
C PRO A 253 -2.07 13.44 -0.38
N ALA A 254 -1.46 14.25 -1.25
CA ALA A 254 -1.62 15.70 -1.20
C ALA A 254 -1.52 16.34 -2.60
N LEU A 255 -2.25 17.44 -2.75
CA LEU A 255 -2.14 18.33 -3.90
C LEU A 255 -0.88 19.20 -3.82
N PRO A 256 -0.37 19.66 -4.97
CA PRO A 256 0.53 20.81 -4.99
C PRO A 256 -0.14 22.02 -4.33
N ARG A 257 0.58 22.74 -3.46
CA ARG A 257 0.06 23.92 -2.73
C ARG A 257 -0.53 25.02 -3.63
N ALA A 258 -0.08 25.10 -4.88
CA ALA A 258 -0.66 26.05 -5.84
C ALA A 258 -2.09 25.64 -6.24
N ALA A 259 -2.28 24.38 -6.62
CA ALA A 259 -3.59 23.82 -7.00
C ALA A 259 -4.57 23.80 -5.81
N GLU A 260 -4.11 23.46 -4.61
CA GLU A 260 -4.93 23.52 -3.40
C GLU A 260 -5.45 24.94 -3.13
N ARG A 261 -4.57 25.95 -3.20
CA ARG A 261 -4.96 27.35 -3.01
C ARG A 261 -5.94 27.82 -4.09
N GLU A 262 -5.77 27.37 -5.32
CA GLU A 262 -6.67 27.70 -6.42
C GLU A 262 -8.09 27.14 -6.17
N LEU A 263 -8.20 25.87 -5.76
CA LEU A 263 -9.50 25.25 -5.42
C LEU A 263 -10.19 25.91 -4.22
N LEU A 264 -9.42 26.33 -3.22
CA LEU A 264 -9.95 27.07 -2.07
C LEU A 264 -10.38 28.49 -2.47
N ALA A 265 -9.58 29.17 -3.31
CA ALA A 265 -9.88 30.53 -3.76
C ALA A 265 -11.07 30.59 -4.73
N SER A 266 -11.26 29.58 -5.57
CA SER A 266 -12.42 29.47 -6.45
C SER A 266 -13.73 29.17 -5.70
N GLY A 267 -13.64 28.77 -4.42
CA GLY A 267 -14.78 28.30 -3.63
C GLY A 267 -15.28 26.91 -4.04
N SER A 268 -14.56 26.21 -4.93
CA SER A 268 -14.90 24.84 -5.33
C SER A 268 -14.61 23.83 -4.23
N ALA A 269 -13.64 24.13 -3.36
CA ALA A 269 -13.28 23.29 -2.23
C ALA A 269 -13.26 24.06 -0.90
N ARG A 270 -13.35 23.32 0.21
CA ARG A 270 -13.10 23.83 1.57
C ARG A 270 -12.40 22.77 2.41
N VAL A 271 -11.76 23.20 3.49
CA VAL A 271 -11.11 22.28 4.45
C VAL A 271 -12.07 21.94 5.58
N ARG A 272 -12.28 20.65 5.85
CA ARG A 272 -13.07 20.16 7.00
C ARG A 272 -12.33 19.00 7.66
N GLY A 273 -12.03 19.12 8.94
CA GLY A 273 -11.33 18.06 9.69
C GLY A 273 -9.95 17.69 9.11
N GLY A 274 -9.26 18.64 8.47
CA GLY A 274 -7.98 18.41 7.80
C GLY A 274 -8.08 17.82 6.38
N GLN A 275 -9.29 17.52 5.90
CA GLN A 275 -9.52 17.01 4.55
C GLN A 275 -9.99 18.11 3.60
N LEU A 276 -9.55 18.04 2.35
CA LEU A 276 -10.06 18.89 1.28
C LEU A 276 -11.35 18.25 0.74
N ILE A 277 -12.47 18.94 0.93
CA ILE A 277 -13.79 18.47 0.51
C ILE A 277 -14.37 19.40 -0.55
N ASP A 278 -15.18 18.82 -1.42
CA ASP A 278 -15.97 19.55 -2.40
C ASP A 278 -17.01 20.43 -1.70
N ALA A 279 -17.12 21.69 -2.12
CA ALA A 279 -17.98 22.65 -1.43
C ALA A 279 -19.47 22.32 -1.57
N VAL A 280 -19.87 21.59 -2.62
CA VAL A 280 -21.28 21.30 -2.93
C VAL A 280 -21.70 19.93 -2.41
N SER A 281 -20.94 18.88 -2.74
CA SER A 281 -21.25 17.49 -2.41
C SER A 281 -20.78 17.06 -1.02
N GLU A 282 -19.93 17.88 -0.37
CA GLU A 282 -19.25 17.56 0.89
C GLU A 282 -18.38 16.29 0.87
N ARG A 283 -18.10 15.75 -0.33
CA ARG A 283 -17.25 14.57 -0.48
C ARG A 283 -15.76 14.94 -0.47
N PRO A 284 -14.87 14.05 0.02
CA PRO A 284 -13.44 14.24 -0.14
C PRO A 284 -13.07 14.40 -1.62
N LEU A 285 -12.17 15.33 -1.92
CA LEU A 285 -11.68 15.58 -3.28
C LEU A 285 -10.40 14.81 -3.59
N LEU A 286 -9.60 14.51 -2.57
CA LEU A 286 -8.35 13.78 -2.76
C LEU A 286 -8.66 12.32 -3.08
N ALA A 287 -8.04 11.81 -4.15
CA ALA A 287 -8.17 10.39 -4.54
C ALA A 287 -7.76 9.45 -3.39
N THR A 288 -6.74 9.84 -2.62
CA THR A 288 -6.28 9.09 -1.43
C THR A 288 -7.35 9.02 -0.35
N ASP A 289 -8.00 10.14 -0.03
CA ASP A 289 -9.04 10.18 1.01
C ASP A 289 -10.26 9.36 0.61
N LEU A 290 -10.68 9.44 -0.65
CA LEU A 290 -11.78 8.64 -1.17
C LEU A 290 -11.46 7.15 -1.16
N LEU A 291 -10.28 6.75 -1.65
CA LEU A 291 -9.85 5.35 -1.62
C LEU A 291 -9.78 4.82 -0.19
N ASN A 292 -9.20 5.59 0.74
CA ASN A 292 -9.11 5.20 2.15
C ASN A 292 -10.51 5.03 2.78
N GLY A 293 -11.42 5.98 2.55
CA GLY A 293 -12.79 5.90 3.05
C GLY A 293 -13.57 4.72 2.46
N ALA A 294 -13.39 4.45 1.15
CA ALA A 294 -14.01 3.30 0.49
C ALA A 294 -13.51 1.97 1.07
N ARG A 295 -12.19 1.82 1.20
CA ARG A 295 -11.54 0.63 1.77
C ARG A 295 -11.88 0.41 3.24
N GLU A 296 -11.90 1.47 4.05
CA GLU A 296 -12.38 1.39 5.43
C GLU A 296 -13.84 0.87 5.47
N GLY A 297 -14.69 1.38 4.57
CA GLY A 297 -16.04 0.88 4.39
C GLY A 297 -16.10 -0.60 4.02
N GLN A 298 -15.27 -1.06 3.08
CA GLN A 298 -15.18 -2.48 2.69
C GLN A 298 -14.78 -3.37 3.86
N VAL A 299 -13.67 -3.03 4.53
CA VAL A 299 -13.14 -3.76 5.68
C VAL A 299 -14.19 -3.83 6.79
N ARG A 300 -14.84 -2.72 7.15
CA ARG A 300 -15.90 -2.74 8.17
C ARG A 300 -17.12 -3.56 7.74
N ARG A 301 -17.51 -3.53 6.47
CA ARG A 301 -18.67 -4.29 5.98
C ARG A 301 -18.42 -5.79 5.88
N SER A 302 -17.21 -6.22 5.56
CA SER A 302 -16.88 -7.64 5.34
C SER A 302 -16.21 -8.29 6.54
N LEU A 303 -15.31 -7.55 7.20
CA LEU A 303 -14.45 -8.03 8.26
C LEU A 303 -14.83 -7.49 9.63
N SER A 304 -15.82 -6.60 9.81
CA SER A 304 -16.16 -6.24 11.19
C SER A 304 -16.69 -7.48 11.95
N PRO A 305 -16.51 -7.53 13.28
CA PRO A 305 -16.99 -8.65 14.09
C PRO A 305 -18.49 -8.88 13.91
N ARG A 306 -19.26 -7.79 13.81
CA ARG A 306 -20.70 -7.83 13.50
C ARG A 306 -20.98 -8.40 12.12
N ALA A 307 -20.24 -8.00 11.10
CA ALA A 307 -20.39 -8.52 9.73
C ALA A 307 -20.10 -10.02 9.64
N MET A 308 -19.19 -10.51 10.48
CA MET A 308 -18.84 -11.93 10.58
C MET A 308 -19.76 -12.71 11.55
N GLY A 309 -20.89 -12.11 11.99
CA GLY A 309 -21.85 -12.76 12.88
C GLY A 309 -21.33 -12.98 14.31
N ARG A 310 -20.29 -12.24 14.73
CA ARG A 310 -19.64 -12.37 16.02
C ARG A 310 -20.09 -11.24 16.97
N ASN A 311 -20.46 -11.60 18.20
CA ASN A 311 -20.82 -10.65 19.25
C ASN A 311 -19.77 -10.65 20.36
N PHE A 312 -19.23 -9.47 20.69
CA PHE A 312 -18.28 -9.33 21.81
C PHE A 312 -18.98 -9.62 23.12
N LYS A 313 -18.75 -10.82 23.65
CA LYS A 313 -18.95 -11.10 25.07
C LYS A 313 -17.87 -10.34 25.85
N GLY A 314 -18.10 -9.06 26.10
CA GLY A 314 -17.15 -8.18 26.75
C GLY A 314 -17.36 -6.74 26.30
N THR A 315 -17.28 -5.81 27.24
CA THR A 315 -17.63 -4.40 27.11
C THR A 315 -17.13 -3.76 25.80
N PRO A 316 -17.98 -3.02 25.05
CA PRO A 316 -17.54 -2.33 23.83
C PRO A 316 -16.42 -1.34 24.15
N TRP A 317 -15.30 -1.48 23.45
CA TRP A 317 -14.08 -0.66 23.63
C TRP A 317 -14.34 0.84 23.42
N ALA A 318 -15.35 1.21 22.63
CA ALA A 318 -15.76 2.60 22.41
C ALA A 318 -16.16 3.37 23.68
N ARG A 319 -16.37 2.69 24.83
CA ARG A 319 -16.59 3.33 26.15
C ARG A 319 -15.32 3.48 26.99
N ARG A 320 -14.14 3.13 26.47
CA ARG A 320 -12.84 3.46 27.07
C ARG A 320 -12.09 4.43 26.17
N SER A 321 -12.69 5.60 25.91
CA SER A 321 -11.82 6.77 25.90
C SER A 321 -11.16 6.78 27.27
N PHE A 322 -9.90 6.40 27.33
CA PHE A 322 -9.08 6.72 28.49
C PHE A 322 -9.19 8.24 28.60
N GLN A 323 -9.97 8.73 29.58
CA GLN A 323 -9.71 10.03 30.15
C GLN A 323 -8.28 9.92 30.66
N LEU A 324 -7.32 10.30 29.81
CA LEU A 324 -6.09 10.88 30.29
C LEU A 324 -6.59 11.95 31.26
N GLY A 325 -6.43 11.70 32.56
CA GLY A 325 -6.63 12.75 33.55
C GLY A 325 -5.89 13.98 33.03
N PRO A 326 -6.46 15.20 33.17
CA PRO A 326 -5.91 16.39 32.54
C PRO A 326 -4.41 16.41 32.79
N ILE A 327 -3.64 16.59 31.71
CA ILE A 327 -2.18 16.72 31.75
C ILE A 327 -1.86 17.62 32.94
N ARG A 328 -1.34 17.03 34.03
CA ARG A 328 -0.76 17.82 35.11
C ARG A 328 0.51 18.38 34.52
N LEU A 329 0.38 19.52 33.86
CA LEU A 329 1.52 20.35 33.54
C LEU A 329 2.32 20.49 34.84
N PRO A 330 3.63 20.22 34.84
CA PRO A 330 4.45 20.41 36.01
C PRO A 330 4.21 21.83 36.48
N ARG A 331 3.75 21.97 37.72
CA ARG A 331 3.63 23.27 38.39
C ARG A 331 5.03 23.86 38.31
N VAL A 332 5.21 24.90 37.51
CA VAL A 332 6.44 25.69 37.46
C VAL A 332 6.65 26.15 38.89
N SER A 333 7.54 25.45 39.59
CA SER A 333 8.16 25.94 40.80
C SER A 333 8.83 27.24 40.39
N GLU A 334 8.35 28.33 40.98
CA GLU A 334 8.96 29.65 40.95
C GLU A 334 10.42 29.52 41.39
N SER A 335 11.32 29.35 40.42
CA SER A 335 12.73 29.61 40.61
C SER A 335 12.97 31.09 40.34
N SER A 336 13.21 31.82 41.43
CA SER A 336 14.25 32.85 41.53
C SER A 336 14.37 33.81 40.34
N MET A 337 13.75 34.98 40.49
CA MET A 337 14.36 36.22 40.02
C MET A 337 14.81 37.02 41.24
N GLU A 338 16.14 37.14 41.35
CA GLU A 338 16.83 38.26 41.96
C GLU A 338 16.09 39.58 41.72
N ALA A 339 15.56 40.16 42.80
CA ALA A 339 15.21 41.57 42.85
C ALA A 339 15.41 42.06 44.29
N SER A 340 16.45 42.87 44.45
CA SER A 340 16.85 43.55 45.67
C SER A 340 15.68 44.25 46.38
N PRO A 341 15.63 44.26 47.72
CA PRO A 341 14.60 44.98 48.46
C PRO A 341 14.80 46.50 48.32
N PRO A 342 13.73 47.30 48.17
CA PRO A 342 13.84 48.75 48.17
C PRO A 342 14.21 49.27 49.58
N PRO A 343 14.99 50.37 49.66
CA PRO A 343 15.44 50.93 50.93
C PRO A 343 14.29 51.51 51.74
N ARG A 344 14.29 51.23 53.06
CA ARG A 344 13.37 51.82 54.04
C ARG A 344 13.47 53.35 54.02
N PRO A 345 12.36 54.09 53.96
CA PRO A 345 12.37 55.53 54.16
C PRO A 345 12.73 55.85 55.62
N ARG A 346 13.88 56.50 55.81
CA ARG A 346 14.29 57.13 57.08
C ARG A 346 13.39 58.35 57.32
N GLY A 347 12.37 58.18 58.16
CA GLY A 347 11.64 59.28 58.77
C GLY A 347 12.54 60.04 59.74
N SER A 348 12.77 61.31 59.42
CA SER A 348 13.53 62.30 60.17
C SER A 348 12.96 62.52 61.58
N LYS A 349 13.78 62.26 62.61
CA LYS A 349 13.67 62.93 63.91
C LYS A 349 14.68 64.07 63.93
N ASN A 350 14.20 65.27 64.22
CA ASN A 350 14.97 66.39 64.75
C ASN A 350 14.03 67.29 65.58
N PRO A 351 14.56 68.12 66.51
CA PRO A 351 14.20 68.00 67.92
C PRO A 351 13.50 69.23 68.53
N THR A 352 12.82 68.97 69.65
CA THR A 352 12.43 69.82 70.81
C THR A 352 12.34 71.36 70.72
N THR A 353 11.16 71.85 71.13
CA THR A 353 10.88 72.99 72.03
C THR A 353 9.52 72.67 72.69
N GLY A 354 9.26 72.75 74.00
CA GLY A 354 9.70 73.74 74.97
C GLY A 354 8.55 74.71 75.21
N CYS A 355 7.70 74.41 76.21
CA CYS A 355 6.92 75.28 77.11
C CYS A 355 5.87 74.44 77.85
#